data_AF-A0A4U0P3Q2-F1
#
_entry.id   AF-A0A4U0P3Q2-F1
#
_cell.length_a   1.000
_cell.length_b   1.000
_cell.length_c   1.000
_cell.angle_alpha   90.00
_cell.angle_beta   90.00
_cell.angle_gamma   90.00
#
_symmetry.space_group_name_H-M   'P 1'
#
loop_
_entity.id
_entity.type
_entity.pdbx_description
1 polymer ?
#
loop_
_entity_poly.entity_id
_entity_poly.type
_entity_poly.pdbx_seq_one_letter_code
_entity_poly.pdbx_strand_id
1 'polypeptide(L)'
;MIKIVFSFFLLIGINPLYGQHIEQVLRDAREHHELNLQEKLYLHLDKPTYTAGETIWIKVYCTVGVENLLSNLSGITDIELIDPAHNIVSAIKIPLVMGMGIADIQLNDTITEGSYRLRAYTSWMRNADEQFFYDRTLHISNGRSDNVLTATTLHANNEKGTTYAVDLKTMSGVPLQDIPVQFEVLHNGKVVEKKKQQTDGGGVTTVLLNHKYEDAIIRYSFETPEKLTINKFIKPLNIRTQNCVQLLPEGE
;
A
#
# COMPACT_ATOMS: atom_id res chain seq x y z
N MET A 1 -67.10 -34.43 49.64
CA MET A 1 -67.25 -33.95 48.25
C MET A 1 -66.23 -32.82 48.05
N ILE A 2 -65.22 -32.96 47.18
CA ILE A 2 -65.24 -32.71 45.71
C ILE A 2 -65.32 -31.18 45.43
N LYS A 3 -64.46 -30.49 44.65
CA LYS A 3 -63.18 -30.77 43.92
C LYS A 3 -62.42 -29.43 43.66
N ILE A 4 -61.08 -29.48 43.62
CA ILE A 4 -60.12 -28.99 42.58
C ILE A 4 -60.71 -28.02 41.50
N VAL A 5 -60.19 -26.82 41.24
CA VAL A 5 -59.11 -26.36 40.28
C VAL A 5 -58.92 -24.83 40.51
N PHE A 6 -57.78 -24.11 40.44
CA PHE A 6 -56.37 -24.33 40.00
C PHE A 6 -55.96 -23.95 38.55
N SER A 7 -55.97 -22.64 38.18
CA SER A 7 -55.15 -22.03 37.10
C SER A 7 -55.15 -20.49 37.27
N PHE A 8 -54.07 -19.83 37.69
CA PHE A 8 -52.90 -19.41 36.89
C PHE A 8 -53.23 -18.38 35.78
N PHE A 9 -53.33 -17.11 36.16
CA PHE A 9 -53.44 -15.97 35.25
C PHE A 9 -52.07 -15.71 34.63
N LEU A 10 -51.80 -16.31 33.47
CA LEU A 10 -50.50 -16.25 32.79
C LEU A 10 -50.19 -14.81 32.33
N LEU A 11 -48.95 -14.38 32.54
CA LEU A 11 -48.40 -13.18 31.93
C LEU A 11 -48.56 -13.23 30.40
N ILE A 12 -48.81 -12.07 29.78
CA ILE A 12 -47.88 -11.42 28.84
C ILE A 12 -48.44 -10.01 28.57
N GLY A 13 -48.01 -9.06 29.42
CA GLY A 13 -48.05 -7.64 29.06
C GLY A 13 -46.86 -7.39 28.14
N ILE A 14 -47.12 -7.36 26.84
CA ILE A 14 -46.09 -7.12 25.81
C ILE A 14 -45.56 -5.69 26.03
N ASN A 15 -44.27 -5.52 26.32
CA ASN A 15 -43.63 -4.21 26.26
C ASN A 15 -43.28 -3.92 24.79
N PRO A 16 -43.94 -2.96 24.10
CA PRO A 16 -43.39 -2.40 22.88
C PRO A 16 -42.25 -1.40 23.23
N LEU A 17 -41.61 -0.83 22.21
CA LEU A 17 -40.51 0.16 22.30
C LEU A 17 -39.12 -0.37 22.71
N TYR A 18 -38.55 -1.22 21.84
CA TYR A 18 -37.13 -1.08 21.47
C TYR A 18 -36.92 -0.73 19.98
N GLY A 19 -37.91 -0.98 19.11
CA GLY A 19 -37.82 -0.69 17.67
C GLY A 19 -37.75 0.80 17.29
N GLN A 20 -38.38 1.70 18.06
CA GLN A 20 -38.37 3.14 17.74
C GLN A 20 -36.96 3.76 17.80
N HIS A 21 -36.11 3.27 18.70
CA HIS A 21 -34.75 3.77 18.86
C HIS A 21 -33.83 3.34 17.70
N ILE A 22 -33.95 2.09 17.26
CA ILE A 22 -33.23 1.56 16.09
C ILE A 22 -33.62 2.35 14.84
N GLU A 23 -34.92 2.58 14.63
CA GLU A 23 -35.43 3.38 13.52
C GLU A 23 -34.94 4.84 13.51
N GLN A 24 -34.73 5.45 14.69
CA GLN A 24 -34.12 6.77 14.81
C GLN A 24 -32.63 6.73 14.44
N VAL A 25 -31.86 5.83 15.03
CA VAL A 25 -30.43 5.66 14.73
C VAL A 25 -30.19 5.37 13.23
N LEU A 26 -31.06 4.57 12.59
CA LEU A 26 -31.00 4.29 11.15
C LEU A 26 -31.39 5.49 10.26
N ARG A 27 -32.17 6.46 10.76
CA ARG A 27 -32.44 7.72 10.07
C ARG A 27 -31.28 8.68 10.23
N ASP A 28 -30.84 8.91 11.47
CA ASP A 28 -29.74 9.82 11.80
C ASP A 28 -28.44 9.41 11.07
N ALA A 29 -28.16 8.10 10.98
CA ALA A 29 -27.05 7.57 10.20
C ALA A 29 -27.19 7.83 8.69
N ARG A 30 -28.38 7.66 8.10
CA ARG A 30 -28.62 7.96 6.68
C ARG A 30 -28.47 9.44 6.39
N GLU A 31 -29.08 10.31 7.19
CA GLU A 31 -28.94 11.77 7.05
C GLU A 31 -27.47 12.19 7.15
N HIS A 32 -26.71 11.62 8.10
CA HIS A 32 -25.28 11.87 8.20
C HIS A 32 -24.51 11.40 6.95
N HIS A 33 -24.85 10.24 6.37
CA HIS A 33 -24.20 9.73 5.17
C HIS A 33 -24.55 10.51 3.89
N GLU A 34 -25.79 10.98 3.73
CA GLU A 34 -26.17 11.83 2.58
C GLU A 34 -25.52 13.22 2.66
N LEU A 35 -25.31 13.75 3.86
CA LEU A 35 -24.59 15.01 4.07
C LEU A 35 -23.07 14.87 3.92
N ASN A 36 -22.51 13.66 4.02
CA ASN A 36 -21.08 13.38 3.98
C ASN A 36 -20.75 12.33 2.90
N LEU A 37 -21.04 12.67 1.64
CA LEU A 37 -20.70 11.86 0.47
C LEU A 37 -19.17 11.73 0.30
N GLN A 38 -18.61 10.66 0.86
CA GLN A 38 -17.21 10.30 0.71
C GLN A 38 -16.99 9.56 -0.61
N GLU A 39 -16.10 10.07 -1.46
CA GLU A 39 -15.59 9.33 -2.62
C GLU A 39 -14.51 8.32 -2.20
N LYS A 40 -14.36 7.24 -2.97
CA LYS A 40 -13.28 6.25 -2.84
C LYS A 40 -12.77 5.85 -4.23
N LEU A 41 -11.46 5.61 -4.35
CA LEU A 41 -10.82 5.20 -5.60
C LEU A 41 -10.31 3.76 -5.50
N TYR A 42 -10.51 3.01 -6.57
CA TYR A 42 -9.98 1.67 -6.77
C TYR A 42 -9.23 1.63 -8.11
N LEU A 43 -7.94 1.32 -8.07
CA LEU A 43 -7.11 1.16 -9.27
C LEU A 43 -6.80 -0.32 -9.49
N HIS A 44 -7.17 -0.82 -10.66
CA HIS A 44 -6.67 -2.08 -11.22
C HIS A 44 -5.45 -1.81 -12.09
N LEU A 45 -4.44 -2.68 -11.96
CA LEU A 45 -3.18 -2.63 -12.68
C LEU A 45 -3.02 -3.89 -13.53
N ASP A 46 -2.33 -3.81 -14.67
CA ASP A 46 -2.05 -4.99 -15.50
C ASP A 46 -1.10 -6.00 -14.84
N LYS A 47 -0.17 -5.53 -13.99
CA LYS A 47 0.82 -6.36 -13.31
C LYS A 47 0.95 -5.99 -11.82
N PRO A 48 1.42 -6.93 -10.97
CA PRO A 48 1.75 -6.63 -9.57
C PRO A 48 3.13 -5.94 -9.41
N THR A 49 4.03 -6.10 -10.38
CA THR A 49 5.42 -5.60 -10.38
C THR A 49 5.84 -5.22 -11.80
N TYR A 50 6.80 -4.30 -11.93
CA TYR A 50 7.24 -3.76 -13.22
C TYR A 50 8.77 -3.69 -13.32
N THR A 51 9.27 -3.50 -14.53
CA THR A 51 10.68 -3.23 -14.84
C THR A 51 10.82 -1.84 -15.48
N ALA A 52 11.99 -1.20 -15.32
CA ALA A 52 12.36 0.01 -16.04
C ALA A 52 12.14 -0.12 -17.56
N GLY A 53 11.55 0.92 -18.17
CA GLY A 53 11.14 0.92 -19.58
C GLY A 53 9.75 0.32 -19.85
N GLU A 54 9.13 -0.38 -18.89
CA GLU A 54 7.75 -0.86 -19.05
C GLU A 54 6.71 0.27 -18.85
N THR A 55 5.47 -0.01 -19.27
CA THR A 55 4.32 0.84 -19.01
C THR A 55 3.44 0.20 -17.94
N ILE A 56 3.09 0.97 -16.90
CA ILE A 56 2.05 0.63 -15.93
C ILE A 56 0.70 0.96 -16.56
N TRP A 57 -0.15 -0.04 -16.82
CA TRP A 57 -1.51 0.19 -17.30
C TRP A 57 -2.49 0.21 -16.15
N ILE A 58 -3.35 1.22 -16.11
CA ILE A 58 -4.23 1.53 -14.97
C ILE A 58 -5.67 1.63 -15.46
N LYS A 59 -6.59 0.93 -14.79
CA LYS A 59 -8.02 1.20 -14.87
C LYS A 59 -8.52 1.70 -13.52
N VAL A 60 -9.15 2.87 -13.54
CA VAL A 60 -9.64 3.59 -12.37
C VAL A 60 -11.15 3.37 -12.23
N TYR A 61 -11.60 3.15 -11.00
CA TYR A 61 -12.99 3.25 -10.59
C TYR A 61 -13.09 4.20 -9.40
N CYS A 62 -13.91 5.23 -9.53
CA CYS A 62 -14.27 6.16 -8.47
C CYS A 62 -15.70 5.83 -8.02
N THR A 63 -15.87 5.52 -6.75
CA THR A 63 -17.16 5.22 -6.13
C THR A 63 -17.53 6.28 -5.10
N VAL A 64 -18.80 6.32 -4.70
CA VAL A 64 -19.30 7.23 -3.66
C VAL A 64 -20.36 6.54 -2.80
N GLY A 65 -20.41 6.91 -1.52
CA GLY A 65 -21.43 6.48 -0.57
C GLY A 65 -21.32 5.01 -0.13
N VAL A 66 -22.28 4.58 0.70
CA VAL A 66 -22.27 3.26 1.35
C VAL A 66 -22.33 2.11 0.32
N GLU A 67 -23.16 2.27 -0.71
CA GLU A 67 -23.36 1.27 -1.78
C GLU A 67 -22.19 1.21 -2.78
N ASN A 68 -21.17 2.07 -2.66
CA ASN A 68 -20.03 2.16 -3.58
C ASN A 68 -20.46 2.28 -5.06
N LEU A 69 -21.54 3.01 -5.33
CA LEU A 69 -21.97 3.32 -6.70
C LEU A 69 -20.92 4.19 -7.40
N LEU A 70 -20.80 4.05 -8.73
CA LEU A 70 -19.87 4.85 -9.53
C LEU A 70 -20.17 6.35 -9.38
N SER A 71 -19.15 7.12 -8.97
CA SER A 71 -19.29 8.55 -8.69
C SER A 71 -19.37 9.36 -9.97
N ASN A 72 -20.33 10.29 -10.00
CA ASN A 72 -20.39 11.39 -10.97
C ASN A 72 -20.04 12.75 -10.33
N LEU A 73 -19.51 12.78 -9.10
CA LEU A 73 -19.13 14.02 -8.42
C LEU A 73 -17.79 14.56 -8.97
N SER A 74 -16.75 13.73 -9.01
CA SER A 74 -15.45 14.10 -9.57
C SER A 74 -15.31 13.67 -11.04
N GLY A 75 -15.07 14.64 -11.92
CA GLY A 75 -14.74 14.40 -13.34
C GLY A 75 -13.26 14.17 -13.64
N ILE A 76 -12.37 14.31 -12.66
CA ILE A 76 -10.91 14.12 -12.81
C ILE A 76 -10.33 13.46 -11.55
N THR A 77 -9.45 12.49 -11.73
CA THR A 77 -8.54 11.98 -10.70
C THR A 77 -7.10 12.41 -10.99
N ASP A 78 -6.35 12.70 -9.94
CA ASP A 78 -4.89 12.80 -9.94
C ASP A 78 -4.31 11.40 -9.64
N ILE A 79 -3.24 11.00 -10.33
CA ILE A 79 -2.46 9.79 -10.05
C ILE A 79 -0.98 10.17 -10.02
N GLU A 80 -0.29 9.82 -8.95
CA GLU A 80 1.12 10.11 -8.70
C GLU A 80 1.91 8.82 -8.47
N LEU A 81 3.05 8.69 -9.14
CA LEU A 81 4.06 7.69 -8.83
C LEU A 81 5.15 8.37 -8.00
N ILE A 82 5.33 7.91 -6.76
CA ILE A 82 6.25 8.48 -5.78
C ILE A 82 7.41 7.50 -5.57
N ASP A 83 8.64 8.00 -5.64
CA ASP A 83 9.85 7.21 -5.45
C ASP A 83 10.10 6.82 -3.97
N PRO A 84 11.03 5.88 -3.70
CA PRO A 84 11.40 5.55 -2.33
C PRO A 84 11.86 6.77 -1.51
N ALA A 85 12.52 7.75 -2.13
CA ALA A 85 12.97 8.99 -1.48
C ALA A 85 11.84 10.02 -1.23
N HIS A 86 10.59 9.65 -1.50
CA HIS A 86 9.37 10.47 -1.36
C HIS A 86 9.24 11.64 -2.38
N ASN A 87 9.98 11.60 -3.49
CA ASN A 87 9.78 12.52 -4.61
C ASN A 87 8.69 11.99 -5.56
N ILE A 88 7.84 12.88 -6.08
CA ILE A 88 6.91 12.54 -7.17
C ILE A 88 7.73 12.44 -8.46
N VAL A 89 7.82 11.24 -9.04
CA VAL A 89 8.55 10.97 -10.30
C VAL A 89 7.65 10.92 -11.54
N SER A 90 6.35 10.73 -11.35
CA SER A 90 5.33 10.94 -12.38
C SER A 90 4.03 11.44 -11.74
N ALA A 91 3.32 12.34 -12.41
CA ALA A 91 2.01 12.81 -12.00
C ALA A 91 1.14 13.05 -13.25
N ILE A 92 -0.03 12.42 -13.28
CA ILE A 92 -0.97 12.46 -14.42
C ILE A 92 -2.38 12.79 -13.93
N LYS A 93 -3.14 13.52 -14.76
CA LYS A 93 -4.54 13.87 -14.53
C LYS A 93 -5.41 13.09 -15.50
N ILE A 94 -6.34 12.31 -14.98
CA ILE A 94 -7.13 11.35 -15.75
C ILE A 94 -8.61 11.72 -15.67
N PRO A 95 -9.30 11.93 -16.81
CA PRO A 95 -10.71 12.20 -16.81
C PRO A 95 -11.50 10.96 -16.38
N LEU A 96 -12.54 11.18 -15.59
CA LEU A 96 -13.48 10.15 -15.16
C LEU A 96 -14.79 10.30 -15.95
N VAL A 97 -15.19 9.23 -16.62
CA VAL A 97 -16.47 9.12 -17.36
C VAL A 97 -17.31 8.07 -16.66
N MET A 98 -18.45 8.46 -16.09
CA MET A 98 -19.30 7.58 -15.28
C MET A 98 -18.51 6.89 -14.15
N GLY A 99 -17.72 7.67 -13.41
CA GLY A 99 -16.83 7.15 -12.36
C GLY A 99 -15.67 6.28 -12.84
N MET A 100 -15.45 6.09 -14.14
CA MET A 100 -14.39 5.22 -14.67
C MET A 100 -13.32 6.01 -15.44
N GLY A 101 -12.06 5.60 -15.31
CA GLY A 101 -10.93 6.15 -16.05
C GLY A 101 -10.00 5.06 -16.57
N ILE A 102 -9.23 5.37 -17.61
CA ILE A 102 -8.13 4.54 -18.12
C ILE A 102 -6.90 5.43 -18.21
N ALA A 103 -5.75 4.91 -17.81
CA ALA A 103 -4.50 5.64 -17.75
C ALA A 103 -3.31 4.72 -17.95
N ASP A 104 -2.17 5.32 -18.27
CA ASP A 104 -0.89 4.65 -18.33
C ASP A 104 0.23 5.54 -17.74
N ILE A 105 1.24 4.90 -17.16
CA ILE A 105 2.48 5.56 -16.72
C ILE A 105 3.65 4.82 -17.36
N GLN A 106 4.30 5.45 -18.33
CA GLN A 106 5.55 4.93 -18.88
C GLN A 106 6.69 5.13 -17.89
N LEU A 107 7.39 4.04 -17.55
CA LEU A 107 8.56 4.07 -16.71
C LEU A 107 9.80 4.40 -17.54
N ASN A 108 10.63 5.32 -17.06
CA ASN A 108 11.90 5.65 -17.71
C ASN A 108 12.87 4.45 -17.59
N ASP A 109 13.62 4.13 -18.65
CA ASP A 109 14.73 3.16 -18.65
C ASP A 109 15.77 3.44 -17.55
N THR A 110 15.89 4.70 -17.08
CA THR A 110 16.80 5.09 -15.99
C THR A 110 16.13 5.17 -14.61
N ILE A 111 14.88 4.70 -14.46
CA ILE A 111 14.20 4.70 -13.14
C ILE A 111 14.97 3.81 -12.17
N THR A 112 15.20 4.28 -10.95
CA THR A 112 15.98 3.49 -9.97
C THR A 112 15.15 2.33 -9.44
N GLU A 113 15.77 1.18 -9.22
CA GLU A 113 15.05 0.05 -8.63
C GLU A 113 14.64 0.30 -7.17
N GLY A 114 13.41 -0.06 -6.83
CA GLY A 114 12.89 0.07 -5.47
C GLY A 114 11.39 -0.13 -5.32
N SER A 115 10.91 0.22 -4.13
CA SER A 115 9.49 0.18 -3.76
C SER A 115 8.87 1.56 -3.93
N TYR A 116 8.16 1.75 -5.04
CA TYR A 116 7.43 2.98 -5.38
C TYR A 116 6.05 2.99 -4.74
N ARG A 117 5.47 4.17 -4.56
CA ARG A 117 4.11 4.36 -4.04
C ARG A 117 3.24 4.99 -5.11
N LEU A 118 2.24 4.25 -5.58
CA LEU A 118 1.20 4.76 -6.48
C LEU A 118 0.08 5.34 -5.63
N ARG A 119 -0.05 6.67 -5.65
CA ARG A 119 -1.07 7.43 -4.94
C ARG A 119 -2.12 7.96 -5.93
N ALA A 120 -3.41 7.89 -5.62
CA ALA A 120 -4.44 8.50 -6.45
C ALA A 120 -5.56 9.14 -5.60
N TYR A 121 -6.02 10.31 -6.03
CA TYR A 121 -7.03 11.11 -5.33
C TYR A 121 -7.84 11.97 -6.30
N THR A 122 -9.11 12.23 -5.96
CA THR A 122 -9.92 13.24 -6.66
C THR A 122 -9.74 14.62 -6.03
N SER A 123 -10.28 15.65 -6.68
CA SER A 123 -10.30 16.99 -6.07
C SER A 123 -11.24 17.10 -4.87
N TRP A 124 -12.29 16.25 -4.82
CA TRP A 124 -13.22 16.19 -3.70
C TRP A 124 -12.58 15.56 -2.45
N MET A 125 -11.83 14.47 -2.63
CA MET A 125 -11.12 13.79 -1.53
C MET A 125 -10.14 14.70 -0.78
N ARG A 126 -9.54 15.70 -1.45
CA ARG A 126 -8.62 16.66 -0.81
C ARG A 126 -9.29 17.59 0.21
N ASN A 127 -10.63 17.62 0.28
CA ASN A 127 -11.37 18.32 1.33
C ASN A 127 -11.53 17.48 2.60
N ALA A 128 -11.18 16.18 2.53
CA ALA A 128 -11.11 15.25 3.64
C ALA A 128 -9.64 14.93 3.97
N ASP A 129 -9.42 13.88 4.75
CA ASP A 129 -8.08 13.42 5.18
C ASP A 129 -7.37 12.61 4.06
N GLU A 130 -6.04 12.72 3.95
CA GLU A 130 -5.24 11.97 2.98
C GLU A 130 -5.36 10.44 3.14
N GLN A 131 -5.79 9.94 4.31
CA GLN A 131 -6.07 8.51 4.54
C GLN A 131 -7.15 7.92 3.61
N PHE A 132 -7.97 8.76 2.97
CA PHE A 132 -8.98 8.34 1.99
C PHE A 132 -8.44 8.24 0.55
N PHE A 133 -7.19 8.64 0.30
CA PHE A 133 -6.56 8.48 -1.00
C PHE A 133 -6.26 6.99 -1.26
N TYR A 134 -6.31 6.59 -2.53
CA TYR A 134 -5.77 5.28 -2.91
C TYR A 134 -4.25 5.33 -2.75
N ASP A 135 -3.69 4.36 -2.03
CA ASP A 135 -2.25 4.19 -1.83
C ASP A 135 -1.87 2.72 -2.01
N ARG A 136 -0.97 2.45 -2.96
CA ARG A 136 -0.45 1.09 -3.20
C ARG A 136 1.06 1.13 -3.44
N THR A 137 1.79 0.27 -2.73
CA THR A 137 3.21 0.05 -3.02
C THR A 137 3.38 -0.86 -4.24
N LEU A 138 4.24 -0.46 -5.17
CA LEU A 138 4.65 -1.20 -6.37
C LEU A 138 6.15 -1.45 -6.34
N HIS A 139 6.57 -2.67 -6.67
CA HIS A 139 7.98 -2.95 -6.87
C HIS A 139 8.36 -2.73 -8.34
N ILE A 140 9.38 -1.91 -8.57
CA ILE A 140 9.94 -1.61 -9.89
C ILE A 140 11.41 -2.03 -9.87
N SER A 141 11.79 -2.96 -10.74
CA SER A 141 13.18 -3.39 -10.95
C SER A 141 13.84 -2.64 -12.12
N ASN A 142 15.18 -2.63 -12.20
CA ASN A 142 15.89 -2.09 -13.37
C ASN A 142 17.01 -2.99 -13.89
N GLY A 143 16.62 -4.07 -14.58
CA GLY A 143 17.57 -4.96 -15.23
C GLY A 143 18.41 -4.31 -16.36
N ARG A 144 18.04 -3.14 -16.90
CA ARG A 144 18.76 -2.48 -18.01
C ARG A 144 19.95 -1.63 -17.54
N SER A 145 19.87 -1.02 -16.36
CA SER A 145 20.97 -0.20 -15.83
C SER A 145 22.02 -0.98 -15.05
N ASP A 146 21.70 -2.18 -14.57
CA ASP A 146 22.52 -2.86 -13.58
C ASP A 146 22.71 -4.37 -13.73
N ASN A 147 22.01 -5.06 -14.63
CA ASN A 147 22.06 -6.52 -14.81
C ASN A 147 21.76 -7.34 -13.52
N VAL A 148 21.21 -6.72 -12.46
CA VAL A 148 21.13 -7.31 -11.12
C VAL A 148 19.70 -7.32 -10.59
N LEU A 149 19.18 -8.52 -10.35
CA LEU A 149 17.95 -8.77 -9.62
C LEU A 149 18.21 -8.61 -8.13
N THR A 150 17.40 -7.78 -7.47
CA THR A 150 17.34 -7.71 -6.00
C THR A 150 16.05 -8.35 -5.50
N ALA A 151 16.12 -9.18 -4.46
CA ALA A 151 14.94 -9.57 -3.68
C ALA A 151 15.12 -9.17 -2.21
N THR A 152 14.12 -8.54 -1.62
CA THR A 152 14.11 -8.22 -0.18
C THR A 152 13.19 -9.16 0.55
N THR A 153 13.70 -9.84 1.58
CA THR A 153 12.90 -10.68 2.48
C THR A 153 13.07 -10.23 3.93
N LEU A 154 12.04 -10.45 4.74
CA LEU A 154 12.09 -10.25 6.18
C LEU A 154 12.79 -11.47 6.80
N HIS A 155 13.90 -11.26 7.49
CA HIS A 155 14.71 -12.35 8.03
C HIS A 155 14.47 -12.58 9.53
N ALA A 156 14.29 -11.50 10.31
CA ALA A 156 13.93 -11.58 11.73
C ALA A 156 13.30 -10.26 12.23
N ASN A 157 12.51 -10.31 13.29
CA ASN A 157 12.08 -9.14 14.06
C ASN A 157 12.42 -9.38 15.53
N ASN A 158 13.12 -8.42 16.15
CA ASN A 158 13.58 -8.46 17.54
C ASN A 158 13.26 -7.13 18.22
N GLU A 159 13.26 -7.06 19.56
CA GLU A 159 12.95 -5.82 20.33
C GLU A 159 13.68 -4.55 19.85
N LYS A 160 14.91 -4.70 19.34
CA LYS A 160 15.76 -3.59 18.85
C LYS A 160 15.44 -3.13 17.42
N GLY A 161 14.73 -3.93 16.62
CA GLY A 161 14.51 -3.66 15.20
C GLY A 161 14.24 -4.90 14.34
N THR A 162 13.94 -4.64 13.07
CA THR A 162 13.72 -5.68 12.04
C THR A 162 14.96 -5.89 11.19
N THR A 163 15.36 -7.15 11.01
CA THR A 163 16.41 -7.54 10.08
C THR A 163 15.81 -7.90 8.72
N TYR A 164 16.21 -7.17 7.69
CA TYR A 164 15.92 -7.49 6.29
C TYR A 164 17.12 -8.21 5.68
N ALA A 165 16.85 -9.25 4.88
CA ALA A 165 17.81 -9.89 4.00
C ALA A 165 17.59 -9.39 2.57
N VAL A 166 18.69 -9.06 1.90
CA VAL A 166 18.71 -8.51 0.54
C VAL A 166 19.57 -9.45 -0.29
N ASP A 167 18.91 -10.16 -1.20
CA ASP A 167 19.48 -11.13 -2.12
C ASP A 167 19.85 -10.41 -3.42
N LEU A 168 21.12 -10.49 -3.83
CA LEU A 168 21.67 -9.86 -5.03
C LEU A 168 22.13 -10.94 -6.02
N LYS A 169 21.48 -11.00 -7.18
CA LYS A 169 21.75 -11.97 -8.25
C LYS A 169 21.86 -11.28 -9.60
N THR A 170 22.59 -11.87 -10.55
CA THR A 170 22.52 -11.44 -11.95
C THR A 170 21.14 -11.78 -12.55
N MET A 171 20.81 -11.20 -13.70
CA MET A 171 19.59 -11.59 -14.46
C MET A 171 19.54 -13.08 -14.83
N SER A 172 20.69 -13.77 -14.88
CA SER A 172 20.76 -15.23 -15.08
C SER A 172 20.59 -16.04 -13.79
N GLY A 173 20.30 -15.40 -12.66
CA GLY A 173 20.11 -16.04 -11.35
C GLY A 173 21.40 -16.39 -10.60
N VAL A 174 22.58 -15.96 -11.08
CA VAL A 174 23.86 -16.24 -10.44
C VAL A 174 24.05 -15.29 -9.24
N PRO A 175 24.34 -15.78 -8.02
CA PRO A 175 24.51 -14.93 -6.85
C PRO A 175 25.74 -14.03 -6.97
N LEU A 176 25.60 -12.78 -6.56
CA LEU A 176 26.70 -11.81 -6.48
C LEU A 176 27.47 -11.99 -5.17
N GLN A 177 28.31 -13.03 -5.09
CA GLN A 177 29.13 -13.33 -3.92
C GLN A 177 30.29 -12.32 -3.71
N ASP A 178 30.65 -12.07 -2.45
CA ASP A 178 31.83 -11.30 -1.97
C ASP A 178 31.90 -9.83 -2.46
N ILE A 179 30.80 -9.31 -3.03
CA ILE A 179 30.70 -7.93 -3.52
C ILE A 179 30.69 -6.94 -2.35
N PRO A 180 31.52 -5.89 -2.36
CA PRO A 180 31.48 -4.84 -1.36
C PRO A 180 30.23 -3.97 -1.53
N VAL A 181 29.37 -4.02 -0.52
CA VAL A 181 28.08 -3.32 -0.46
C VAL A 181 28.13 -2.27 0.65
N GLN A 182 27.73 -1.04 0.32
CA GLN A 182 27.47 0.01 1.30
C GLN A 182 25.95 0.18 1.44
N PHE A 183 25.40 0.05 2.65
CA PHE A 183 24.02 0.45 2.91
C PHE A 183 23.96 1.72 3.75
N GLU A 184 22.92 2.50 3.53
CA GLU A 184 22.59 3.72 4.24
C GLU A 184 21.11 3.71 4.59
N VAL A 185 20.77 4.01 5.84
CA VAL A 185 19.38 4.17 6.29
C VAL A 185 19.04 5.66 6.24
N LEU A 186 18.02 6.03 5.47
CA LEU A 186 17.55 7.40 5.27
C LEU A 186 16.20 7.60 5.95
N HIS A 187 16.17 8.39 7.02
CA HIS A 187 14.92 8.77 7.70
C HIS A 187 14.66 10.26 7.48
N ASN A 188 13.47 10.61 6.98
CA ASN A 188 13.08 11.98 6.62
C ASN A 188 14.14 12.71 5.75
N GLY A 189 14.64 12.02 4.73
CA GLY A 189 15.67 12.52 3.80
C GLY A 189 17.09 12.61 4.37
N LYS A 190 17.33 12.25 5.64
CA LYS A 190 18.66 12.31 6.28
C LYS A 190 19.21 10.91 6.53
N VAL A 191 20.49 10.71 6.22
CA VAL A 191 21.21 9.46 6.54
C VAL A 191 21.37 9.36 8.06
N VAL A 192 20.75 8.35 8.68
CA VAL A 192 20.80 8.08 10.12
C VAL A 192 21.73 6.91 10.48
N GLU A 193 22.00 6.01 9.54
CA GLU A 193 22.99 4.94 9.65
C GLU A 193 23.69 4.74 8.31
N LYS A 194 24.98 4.36 8.34
CA LYS A 194 25.78 4.03 7.17
C LYS A 194 26.78 2.94 7.53
N LYS A 195 26.80 1.85 6.77
CA LYS A 195 27.68 0.71 7.01
C LYS A 195 28.16 0.11 5.70
N LYS A 196 29.37 -0.45 5.71
CA LYS A 196 29.91 -1.29 4.64
C LYS A 196 29.94 -2.74 5.09
N GLN A 197 29.60 -3.64 4.18
CA GLN A 197 29.63 -5.08 4.35
C GLN A 197 29.91 -5.76 3.00
N GLN A 198 29.98 -7.08 2.99
CA GLN A 198 30.03 -7.87 1.77
C GLN A 198 28.76 -8.73 1.68
N THR A 199 28.42 -9.17 0.47
CA THR A 199 27.49 -10.29 0.27
C THR A 199 28.13 -11.61 0.67
N ASP A 200 27.33 -12.53 1.18
CA ASP A 200 27.77 -13.90 1.46
C ASP A 200 27.85 -14.77 0.19
N GLY A 201 28.20 -16.05 0.36
CA GLY A 201 28.28 -17.02 -0.74
C GLY A 201 26.94 -17.33 -1.44
N GLY A 202 25.81 -16.89 -0.87
CA GLY A 202 24.49 -16.91 -1.52
C GLY A 202 24.13 -15.62 -2.26
N GLY A 203 25.01 -14.61 -2.25
CA GLY A 203 24.71 -13.27 -2.76
C GLY A 203 23.84 -12.45 -1.80
N VAL A 204 23.62 -12.91 -0.57
CA VAL A 204 22.72 -12.29 0.39
C VAL A 204 23.49 -11.36 1.32
N THR A 205 22.84 -10.29 1.75
CA THR A 205 23.39 -9.35 2.72
C THR A 205 22.28 -8.86 3.66
N THR A 206 22.59 -8.60 4.94
CA THR A 206 21.56 -8.29 5.95
C THR A 206 21.67 -6.86 6.47
N VAL A 207 20.53 -6.24 6.81
CA VAL A 207 20.46 -4.92 7.44
C VAL A 207 19.48 -4.95 8.60
N LEU A 208 19.90 -4.45 9.77
CA LEU A 208 19.05 -4.28 10.94
C LEU A 208 18.50 -2.85 10.94
N LEU A 209 17.20 -2.70 10.73
CA LEU A 209 16.50 -1.43 10.86
C LEU A 209 15.97 -1.26 12.29
N ASN A 210 16.47 -0.27 13.01
CA ASN A 210 15.99 0.06 14.35
C ASN A 210 14.52 0.54 14.33
N HIS A 211 13.71 0.15 15.30
CA HIS A 211 12.29 0.55 15.40
C HIS A 211 12.06 2.08 15.47
N LYS A 212 13.06 2.87 15.87
CA LYS A 212 13.03 4.34 15.78
C LYS A 212 12.88 4.86 14.34
N TYR A 213 13.20 4.02 13.35
CA TYR A 213 13.28 4.36 11.94
C TYR A 213 12.40 3.42 11.08
N GLU A 214 11.26 2.94 11.60
CA GLU A 214 10.35 2.02 10.88
C GLU A 214 10.01 2.50 9.45
N ASP A 215 9.77 3.80 9.24
CA ASP A 215 9.46 4.40 7.92
C ASP A 215 10.69 4.86 7.09
N ALA A 216 11.91 4.54 7.53
CA ALA A 216 13.12 4.92 6.79
C ALA A 216 13.36 4.08 5.53
N ILE A 217 14.14 4.59 4.60
CA ILE A 217 14.48 3.92 3.34
C ILE A 217 15.91 3.40 3.43
N ILE A 218 16.17 2.19 2.94
CA ILE A 218 17.51 1.63 2.94
C ILE A 218 18.09 1.75 1.52
N ARG A 219 19.03 2.67 1.33
CA ARG A 219 19.81 2.80 0.10
C ARG A 219 20.98 1.82 0.13
N TYR A 220 21.00 0.91 -0.82
CA TYR A 220 22.11 0.02 -1.11
C TYR A 220 22.93 0.58 -2.28
N SER A 221 24.26 0.66 -2.12
CA SER A 221 25.20 1.12 -3.14
C SER A 221 26.34 0.11 -3.27
N PHE A 222 26.57 -0.43 -4.46
CA PHE A 222 27.62 -1.41 -4.74
C PHE A 222 28.15 -1.28 -6.18
N GLU A 223 29.30 -1.88 -6.46
CA GLU A 223 29.88 -1.95 -7.80
C GLU A 223 29.79 -3.39 -8.31
N THR A 224 29.26 -3.59 -9.52
CA THR A 224 29.25 -4.94 -10.15
C THR A 224 30.66 -5.34 -10.62
N PRO A 225 30.92 -6.63 -10.91
CA PRO A 225 32.16 -7.05 -11.57
C PRO A 225 32.42 -6.34 -12.92
N GLU A 226 31.37 -5.82 -13.55
CA GLU A 226 31.39 -5.03 -14.79
C GLU A 226 31.74 -3.54 -14.56
N LYS A 227 32.05 -3.15 -13.31
CA LYS A 227 32.33 -1.78 -12.83
C LYS A 227 31.17 -0.80 -12.95
N LEU A 228 29.93 -1.30 -12.92
CA LEU A 228 28.73 -0.47 -12.86
C LEU A 228 28.40 -0.15 -11.40
N THR A 229 28.30 1.13 -11.05
CA THR A 229 27.87 1.58 -9.72
C THR A 229 26.35 1.55 -9.63
N ILE A 230 25.82 0.63 -8.83
CA ILE A 230 24.40 0.36 -8.69
C ILE A 230 23.89 0.99 -7.39
N ASN A 231 22.74 1.65 -7.47
CA ASN A 231 22.02 2.14 -6.30
C ASN A 231 20.62 1.52 -6.29
N LYS A 232 20.29 0.75 -5.24
CA LYS A 232 18.96 0.16 -5.03
C LYS A 232 18.32 0.82 -3.81
N PHE A 233 17.04 1.17 -3.85
CA PHE A 233 16.35 1.79 -2.72
C PHE A 233 15.22 0.90 -2.21
N ILE A 234 15.43 0.33 -1.03
CA ILE A 234 14.52 -0.63 -0.42
C ILE A 234 13.67 0.10 0.60
N LYS A 235 12.34 0.12 0.40
CA LYS A 235 11.41 0.50 1.47
C LYS A 235 11.15 -0.74 2.34
N PRO A 236 11.46 -0.70 3.64
CA PRO A 236 11.12 -1.75 4.60
C PRO A 236 9.63 -2.09 4.54
N LEU A 237 9.31 -3.39 4.59
CA LEU A 237 7.92 -3.82 4.77
C LEU A 237 7.50 -3.53 6.21
N ASN A 238 6.54 -2.61 6.38
CA ASN A 238 6.04 -2.24 7.71
C ASN A 238 5.31 -3.45 8.34
N ILE A 239 5.93 -4.12 9.30
CA ILE A 239 5.36 -5.27 10.02
C ILE A 239 4.14 -4.84 10.86
N ARG A 240 4.05 -3.55 11.19
CA ARG A 240 2.83 -2.91 11.69
C ARG A 240 1.73 -2.73 10.63
N THR A 241 1.70 -3.57 9.60
CA THR A 241 0.40 -4.08 9.16
C THR A 241 -0.32 -4.66 10.38
N GLN A 242 -1.15 -3.83 11.01
CA GLN A 242 -2.44 -4.31 11.51
C GLN A 242 -2.96 -5.28 10.46
N ASN A 243 -3.34 -6.50 10.88
CA ASN A 243 -3.75 -7.58 10.00
C ASN A 243 -4.49 -7.00 8.79
N CYS A 244 -3.86 -7.04 7.61
CA CYS A 244 -4.53 -6.67 6.38
C CYS A 244 -5.50 -7.80 6.05
N VAL A 245 -6.57 -7.85 6.85
CA VAL A 245 -7.82 -8.44 6.43
C VAL A 245 -8.27 -7.52 5.32
N GLN A 246 -7.82 -7.82 4.10
CA GLN A 246 -8.47 -7.35 2.91
C GLN A 246 -9.86 -7.98 2.93
N LEU A 247 -10.77 -7.31 3.66
CA LEU A 247 -12.19 -7.52 3.57
C LEU A 247 -12.55 -7.16 2.12
N LEU A 248 -12.55 -8.18 1.27
CA LEU A 248 -13.49 -8.23 0.18
C LEU A 248 -14.86 -7.97 0.83
N PRO A 249 -15.66 -7.02 0.31
CA PRO A 249 -17.05 -6.95 0.70
C PRO A 249 -17.74 -8.22 0.20
N GLU A 250 -17.73 -9.25 1.05
CA GLU A 250 -18.71 -10.33 0.99
C GLU A 250 -20.08 -9.64 1.08
N GLY A 251 -20.84 -9.72 0.00
CA GLY A 251 -22.16 -9.10 -0.07
C GLY A 251 -23.21 -10.00 0.56
N GLU A 252 -24.05 -9.40 1.41
CA GLU A 252 -25.43 -9.84 1.66
C GLU A 252 -26.38 -8.81 1.03
#